data_AF-A0A6J6HVA6-F1
#
_entry.id   AF-A0A6J6HVA6-F1
#
_cell.length_a   1.000
_cell.length_b   1.000
_cell.length_c   1.000
_cell.angle_alpha   90.00
_cell.angle_beta   90.00
_cell.angle_gamma   90.00
#
_symmetry.space_group_name_H-M   'P 1'
#
loop_
_entity.id
_entity.type
_entity.pdbx_description
1 polymer ?
#
loop_
_entity_poly.entity_id
_entity_poly.type
_entity_poly.pdbx_seq_one_letter_code
_entity_poly.pdbx_strand_id
1 'polypeptide(L)' 'MFTALFAMGRLPGWIAHWREMNVDPATKIGRPQQIYVGEPERALKGFFN' A
#
# COMPACT_ATOMS: atom_id res chain seq x y z
N MET A 1 -13.49 21.86 -6.82
CA MET A 1 -12.37 22.54 -7.49
C MET A 1 -11.12 22.72 -6.59
N PHE A 2 -11.24 22.84 -5.27
CA PHE A 2 -10.06 22.99 -4.37
C PHE A 2 -9.06 21.82 -4.39
N THR A 3 -9.54 20.58 -4.43
CA THR A 3 -8.67 19.38 -4.49
C THR A 3 -7.82 19.34 -5.77
N ALA A 4 -8.34 19.83 -6.89
CA ALA A 4 -7.60 19.93 -8.16
C ALA A 4 -6.46 20.97 -8.07
N LEU A 5 -6.72 22.14 -7.48
CA LEU A 5 -5.71 23.17 -7.25
C LEU A 5 -4.59 22.66 -6.30
N PHE A 6 -4.96 21.95 -5.24
CA PHE A 6 -4.02 21.32 -4.33
C PHE A 6 -3.13 20.27 -5.01
N ALA A 7 -3.74 19.40 -5.83
CA ALA A 7 -3.01 18.38 -6.58
C ALA A 7 -1.98 18.99 -7.54
N MET A 8 -2.32 20.09 -8.23
CA MET A 8 -1.38 20.80 -9.11
C MET A 8 -0.16 21.33 -8.35
N GLY A 9 -0.35 21.87 -7.14
CA GLY A 9 0.75 22.33 -6.30
C GLY A 9 1.64 21.19 -5.78
N ARG A 10 1.07 20.02 -5.45
CA ARG A 10 1.82 18.89 -4.88
C ARG A 10 2.50 18.00 -5.93
N LEU A 11 2.00 18.00 -7.16
CA LEU A 11 2.50 17.22 -8.30
C LEU A 11 4.03 17.26 -8.47
N PRO A 12 4.72 18.41 -8.48
CA PRO A 12 6.19 18.42 -8.60
C PRO A 12 6.89 17.69 -7.45
N GLY A 13 6.37 17.79 -6.22
CA GLY A 13 6.93 17.08 -5.07
C GLY A 13 6.67 15.58 -5.11
N TRP A 14 5.55 15.13 -5.66
CA TRP A 14 5.32 13.69 -5.92
C TRP A 14 6.31 13.14 -6.95
N ILE A 15 6.60 13.90 -8.00
CA ILE A 15 7.58 13.53 -9.02
C ILE A 15 8.99 13.45 -8.43
N ALA A 16 9.38 14.41 -7.58
CA ALA A 16 10.67 14.39 -6.90
C ALA A 16 10.85 13.12 -6.06
N HIS A 17 9.89 12.81 -5.19
CA HIS A 17 9.95 11.60 -4.36
C HIS A 17 9.97 10.31 -5.20
N TRP A 18 9.18 10.25 -6.27
CA TRP A 18 9.21 9.10 -7.17
C TRP A 18 10.59 8.94 -7.82
N ARG A 19 11.19 10.04 -8.31
CA ARG A 19 12.52 10.00 -8.93
C ARG A 19 13.60 9.56 -7.94
N GLU A 20 13.57 10.07 -6.71
CA GLU A 20 14.49 9.67 -5.64
C GLU A 20 14.40 8.16 -5.37
N MET A 21 13.19 7.63 -5.23
CA MET A 21 12.94 6.21 -5.00
C MET A 21 13.37 5.31 -6.18
N ASN A 22 13.30 5.79 -7.43
CA ASN A 22 13.72 5.00 -8.60
C ASN A 22 15.24 5.04 -8.84
N VAL A 23 15.92 6.10 -8.39
CA VAL A 23 17.39 6.24 -8.56
C VAL A 23 18.14 5.48 -7.47
N ASP A 24 17.53 5.27 -6.30
CA ASP A 24 18.15 4.51 -5.21
C ASP A 24 18.23 3.00 -5.53
N PRO A 25 19.44 2.43 -5.72
CA PRO A 25 19.61 1.01 -6.02
C PRO A 25 19.29 0.09 -4.85
N ALA A 26 19.18 0.62 -3.62
CA ALA A 26 18.83 -0.14 -2.43
C ALA A 26 17.32 -0.22 -2.17
N THR A 27 16.52 0.51 -2.94
CA THR A 27 15.07 0.55 -2.77
C THR A 27 14.45 -0.84 -3.01
N LYS A 28 13.61 -1.27 -2.06
CA LYS A 28 12.83 -2.51 -2.12
C LYS A 28 11.34 -2.18 -1.97
N ILE A 29 10.49 -3.09 -2.46
CA ILE A 29 9.04 -2.97 -2.29
C ILE A 29 8.68 -2.91 -0.79
N GLY A 30 7.88 -1.91 -0.42
CA GLY A 30 7.27 -1.85 0.90
C GLY A 30 6.36 -3.06 1.11
N ARG A 31 6.75 -3.95 2.04
CA ARG A 31 6.01 -5.17 2.41
C ARG A 31 5.49 -5.04 3.84
N PRO A 32 4.50 -4.18 4.11
CA PRO A 32 3.91 -4.09 5.44
C PRO A 32 3.26 -5.43 5.81
N GLN A 33 3.33 -5.78 7.09
CA GLN A 33 2.69 -6.96 7.66
C GLN A 33 1.53 -6.54 8.54
N GLN A 34 0.53 -7.41 8.64
CA GLN A 34 -0.60 -7.24 9.54
C GLN A 34 -0.50 -8.26 10.68
N ILE A 35 -0.87 -7.84 11.89
CA ILE A 35 -1.12 -8.74 13.01
C ILE A 35 -2.53 -9.30 12.85
N TYR A 36 -2.65 -10.61 12.64
CA TYR A 36 -3.95 -11.26 12.53
C TYR A 36 -4.58 -11.38 13.92
N VAL A 37 -5.74 -10.74 14.09
CA VAL A 37 -6.60 -10.84 15.30
C VAL A 37 -7.97 -11.43 14.91
N GLY A 38 -8.02 -12.15 13.78
CA GLY A 38 -9.24 -12.75 13.29
C GLY A 38 -9.56 -14.06 14.01
N GLU A 39 -10.54 -14.75 13.46
CA GLU A 39 -11.06 -15.98 14.02
C GLU A 39 -10.04 -17.14 14.03
N PRO A 40 -10.08 -18.03 15.04
CA PRO A 40 -9.38 -19.31 14.99
C PRO A 40 -9.84 -20.21 13.83
N GLU A 41 -9.18 -21.36 13.71
CA GLU A 41 -9.54 -22.38 12.73
C GLU A 41 -11.02 -22.78 12.82
N ARG A 42 -11.72 -22.78 11.68
CA ARG A 42 -13.13 -23.20 11.57
C ARG A 42 -13.26 -24.34 10.58
N ALA A 43 -13.99 -25.39 10.96
CA ALA A 43 -14.31 -26.50 10.08
C ALA A 43 -15.31 -26.08 8.99
N LEU A 44 -15.05 -26.50 7.74
CA LEU A 44 -15.96 -26.28 6.62
C LEU A 44 -17.22 -27.15 6.80
N LYS A 45 -18.39 -26.52 6.95
CA LYS A 45 -19.66 -27.26 7.08
C LYS A 45 -20.06 -27.84 5.72
N GLY A 46 -20.11 -29.18 5.62
CA GLY A 46 -20.66 -29.89 4.46
C GLY A 46 -19.71 -30.77 3.65
N PHE A 47 -18.44 -30.92 4.05
CA PHE A 47 -17.49 -31.82 3.35
C PHE A 47 -17.46 -33.25 3.90
N PHE A 48 -18.05 -33.47 5.08
CA PHE A 48 -18.17 -34.77 5.74
C PHE A 48 -19.63 -35.09 6.07
N ASN A 49 -20.47 -35.21 5.04
CA ASN A 49 -21.68 -36.02 5.12
C ASN A 49 -21.64 -37.10 4.05
#